data_AF-A0A963MDK9-F1
#
_entry.id   AF-A0A963MDK9-F1
#
_cell.length_a   1.000
_cell.length_b   1.000
_cell.length_c   1.000
_cell.angle_alpha   90.00
_cell.angle_beta   90.00
_cell.angle_gamma   90.00
#
_symmetry.space_group_name_H-M   'P 1'
#
loop_
_entity.id
_entity.type
_entity.pdbx_description
1 polymer ?
#
loop_
_entity_poly.entity_id
_entity_poly.type
_entity_poly.pdbx_seq_one_letter_code
_entity_poly.pdbx_strand_id
1 'polypeptide(L)' 'MVTRSTPTRGQPHVPLAERLRPHALAEVVGQQHLLGDGMPLRIAFESGQPHSCILWGPPGT' A
#
# COMPACT_ATOMS: atom_id res chain seq x y z
N MET A 1 -16.70 -26.09 -29.10
CA MET A 1 -16.11 -26.70 -27.90
C MET A 1 -15.34 -25.61 -27.14
N VAL A 2 -16.01 -24.89 -26.24
CA VAL A 2 -15.38 -23.92 -25.33
C VAL A 2 -16.02 -24.15 -23.97
N THR A 3 -15.28 -24.76 -23.06
CA THR A 3 -15.70 -25.00 -21.68
C THR A 3 -15.58 -23.68 -20.92
N ARG A 4 -16.72 -23.00 -20.70
CA ARG A 4 -16.78 -21.84 -19.81
C ARG A 4 -16.67 -22.34 -18.37
N SER A 5 -15.56 -22.02 -17.71
CA SER A 5 -15.33 -22.32 -16.30
C SER A 5 -16.31 -21.53 -15.43
N THR A 6 -17.09 -22.23 -14.62
CA THR A 6 -18.09 -21.69 -13.70
C THR A 6 -17.39 -20.91 -12.57
N PRO A 7 -17.71 -19.62 -12.33
CA PRO A 7 -17.16 -18.90 -11.18
C PRO A 7 -17.75 -19.47 -9.88
N THR A 8 -16.88 -19.95 -9.00
CA THR A 8 -17.25 -20.42 -7.65
C THR A 8 -17.79 -19.24 -6.84
N ARG A 9 -19.04 -19.37 -6.37
CA ARG A 9 -19.85 -18.32 -5.71
C ARG A 9 -19.37 -18.02 -4.27
N GLY A 10 -18.08 -17.75 -4.11
CA GLY A 10 -17.44 -17.55 -2.80
C GLY A 10 -16.01 -16.98 -2.82
N GLN A 11 -15.46 -16.62 -3.99
CA GLN A 11 -14.19 -15.87 -4.02
C GLN A 11 -14.52 -14.38 -3.93
N PRO A 12 -14.13 -13.66 -2.87
CA PRO A 12 -14.32 -12.22 -2.81
C PRO A 12 -13.55 -11.59 -3.97
N HIS A 13 -14.27 -10.90 -4.86
CA HIS A 13 -13.65 -10.12 -5.92
C HIS A 13 -12.86 -8.99 -5.24
N VAL A 14 -11.54 -9.16 -5.13
CA VAL A 14 -10.67 -8.20 -4.45
C VAL A 14 -10.73 -6.85 -5.19
N PRO A 15 -11.13 -5.76 -4.53
CA PRO A 15 -11.19 -4.43 -5.14
C PRO A 15 -9.84 -4.02 -5.72
N LEU A 16 -9.85 -3.21 -6.79
CA LEU A 16 -8.63 -2.72 -7.42
C LEU A 16 -7.71 -2.00 -6.41
N ALA A 17 -8.29 -1.22 -5.50
CA ALA A 17 -7.54 -0.50 -4.46
C ALA A 17 -6.76 -1.47 -3.55
N GLU A 18 -7.35 -2.59 -3.15
CA GLU A 18 -6.66 -3.59 -2.32
C GLU A 18 -5.58 -4.32 -3.11
N ARG A 19 -5.80 -4.55 -4.41
CA ARG A 19 -4.80 -5.14 -5.32
C ARG A 19 -3.61 -4.22 -5.60
N LEU A 20 -3.80 -2.91 -5.52
CA LEU A 20 -2.76 -1.89 -5.75
C LEU A 20 -2.07 -1.44 -4.46
N ARG A 21 -2.41 -2.06 -3.32
CA ARG A 21 -1.79 -1.72 -2.05
C ARG A 21 -0.29 -2.04 -2.09
N PRO A 22 0.59 -1.07 -1.80
CA PRO A 22 2.03 -1.30 -1.73
C PRO A 22 2.38 -2.36 -0.68
N HIS A 23 3.26 -3.28 -1.03
CA HIS A 23 3.82 -4.28 -0.11
C HIS A 23 5.15 -3.82 0.49
N ALA A 24 5.84 -2.90 -0.18
CA ALA A 24 7.07 -2.29 0.32
C ALA A 24 6.96 -0.76 0.36
N LEU A 25 7.71 -0.15 1.27
CA LEU A 25 7.72 1.31 1.43
C LEU A 25 8.24 2.04 0.18
N ALA A 26 9.11 1.39 -0.59
CA ALA A 26 9.65 1.90 -1.86
C ALA A 26 8.61 1.92 -2.99
N GLU A 27 7.50 1.19 -2.86
CA GLU A 27 6.42 1.13 -3.85
C GLU A 27 5.38 2.24 -3.65
N VAL A 28 5.50 3.02 -2.57
CA VAL A 28 4.61 4.16 -2.30
C VAL A 28 4.93 5.30 -3.27
N VAL A 29 3.96 5.67 -4.09
CA VAL A 29 4.08 6.75 -5.08
C VAL A 29 3.65 8.08 -4.44
N GLY A 30 4.30 9.18 -4.83
CA GLY A 30 3.90 10.56 -4.44
C GLY A 30 4.40 11.05 -3.09
N GLN A 31 4.84 10.16 -2.19
CA GLN A 31 5.24 10.51 -0.82
C GLN A 31 6.77 10.51 -0.60
N GLN A 32 7.55 10.80 -1.65
CA GLN A 32 9.03 10.78 -1.60
C GLN A 32 9.61 11.75 -0.57
N HIS A 33 8.94 12.87 -0.29
CA HIS A 33 9.38 13.83 0.72
C HIS A 33 9.20 13.34 2.17
N LEU A 34 8.42 12.27 2.40
CA LEU A 34 8.25 11.62 3.70
C LEU A 34 9.00 10.27 3.76
N LEU A 35 9.10 9.57 2.64
CA LEU A 35 9.58 8.18 2.54
C LEU A 35 10.90 8.03 1.80
N GLY A 36 11.49 9.13 1.34
CA GLY A 36 12.81 9.14 0.71
C GLY A 36 13.92 8.76 1.67
N ASP A 37 15.11 8.52 1.12
CA ASP A 37 16.29 8.13 1.90
C ASP A 37 16.63 9.21 2.94
N GLY A 38 16.86 8.78 4.18
CA GLY A 38 17.15 9.67 5.30
C GLY A 38 15.95 10.42 5.88
N MET A 39 14.73 10.21 5.37
CA MET A 39 13.55 10.85 5.95
C MET A 39 13.14 10.18 7.27
N PRO A 40 12.58 10.94 8.24
CA PRO A 40 12.27 10.43 9.58
C PRO A 40 11.38 9.18 9.57
N LEU A 41 10.39 9.13 8.66
CA LEU A 41 9.47 8.02 8.56
C LEU A 41 10.16 6.77 7.98
N ARG A 42 11.01 6.94 6.97
CA ARG A 42 11.87 5.87 6.41
C ARG A 42 12.78 5.28 7.47
N ILE A 43 13.49 6.12 8.23
CA ILE A 43 14.39 5.70 9.31
C ILE A 43 13.64 4.97 10.43
N ALA A 44 12.45 5.46 10.80
CA ALA A 44 11.62 4.82 11.83
C ALA A 44 11.14 3.43 11.41
N PHE A 45 10.81 3.23 10.13
CA PHE A 45 10.47 1.91 9.59
C PHE A 45 11.69 0.99 9.47
N GLU A 46 12.84 1.50 9.01
CA GLU A 46 14.08 0.72 8.87
C GLU A 46 14.69 0.31 10.22
N SER A 47 14.56 1.16 11.25
CA SER A 47 15.01 0.85 12.61
C SER A 47 14.09 -0.11 13.37
N GLY A 48 12.92 -0.44 12.82
CA GLY A 48 11.94 -1.33 13.45
C GLY A 48 11.30 -0.75 14.72
N GLN A 49 11.48 0.55 14.99
CA GLN A 49 10.91 1.24 16.15
C GLN A 49 10.07 2.45 15.70
N PRO A 50 8.92 2.22 15.04
CA PRO A 50 8.03 3.30 14.66
C PRO A 50 7.48 3.99 15.90
N HIS A 51 7.71 5.30 16.01
CA HIS A 51 7.14 6.12 17.07
C HIS A 51 5.69 6.45 16.73
N SER A 52 4.88 6.81 17.73
CA SER A 52 3.50 7.26 17.52
C SER A 52 3.46 8.44 16.56
N CYS A 53 2.78 8.29 15.42
CA CYS A 53 2.63 9.35 14.42
C CYS A 53 1.18 9.45 13.93
N ILE A 54 0.77 10.65 13.54
CA ILE A 54 -0.52 10.90 12.89
C ILE A 54 -0.22 11.29 11.44
N LEU A 55 -0.73 10.49 10.50
CA LEU A 55 -0.64 10.77 9.08
C LEU A 55 -1.87 11.57 8.65
N TRP A 56 -1.69 12.87 8.45
CA TRP A 56 -2.72 13.81 7.99
C TRP A 56 -2.27 14.42 6.66
N GLY A 57 -3.16 14.44 5.68
CA GLY A 57 -2.93 15.07 4.38
C GLY A 57 -4.25 15.51 3.74
N PRO A 58 -4.20 16.45 2.78
CA PRO A 58 -5.38 16.84 2.01
C PRO A 58 -5.92 15.64 1.22
N PRO A 59 -7.24 15.53 1.02
CA PRO A 59 -7.85 14.39 0.33
C PRO A 59 -7.34 14.32 -1.12
N GLY A 60 -6.65 13.22 -1.46
CA GLY A 60 -6.21 12.92 -2.83
C GLY A 60 -4.87 13.53 -3.24
N THR A 61 -3.80 13.27 -2.48
CA THR A 61 -2.40 13.45 -2.94
C THR A 61 -1.68 12.13 -3.06
#